data_AF-A0A0G1NBK8-F1
#
_entry.id   AF-A0A0G1NBK8-F1
#
_cell.length_a   1.000
_cell.length_b   1.000
_cell.length_c   1.000
_cell.angle_alpha   90.00
_cell.angle_beta   90.00
_cell.angle_gamma   90.00
#
_symmetry.space_group_name_H-M   'P 1'
#
loop_
_entity.id
_entity.type
_entity.pdbx_description
1 polymer ?
#
loop_
_entity_poly.entity_id
_entity_poly.type
_entity_poly.pdbx_seq_one_letter_code
_entity_poly.pdbx_strand_id
1 'polypeptide(L)'
;MSENESSKQFTSGSTEEEPQSSTFSQFSEKTQRYLRERFKNEETLELKLSLLTEAGFGDPTSLIERFPNLIALDIKRVVGDLKGAGFNDLVSLITEFPQFAGYNIGRVRKYLRLVRVINKVLNLDYEPVAFVENFPRLLSFSVDELLFFLRVSSHYRFSEKNYYSVLKFNPFLVFGDILNNPTTLHGITTRIVRLSKAEKLERIEQVKALLPGIDDFLERKNYTPAHKTFLRRLAANLRRLAAKR
;
A
#
# COMPACT_ATOMS: atom_id res chain seq x y z
N MET A 1 -40.82 71.32 -38.80
CA MET A 1 -41.81 70.85 -37.80
C MET A 1 -42.06 69.39 -38.09
N SER A 2 -41.40 68.53 -37.31
CA SER A 2 -42.05 67.54 -36.42
C SER A 2 -42.17 66.20 -37.13
N GLU A 3 -41.27 65.26 -36.79
CA GLU A 3 -41.55 64.16 -35.85
C GLU A 3 -42.51 63.13 -36.47
N ASN A 4 -42.04 61.92 -36.79
CA ASN A 4 -42.18 60.80 -35.85
C ASN A 4 -41.50 59.52 -36.35
N GLU A 5 -40.91 58.84 -35.38
CA GLU A 5 -40.22 57.57 -35.43
C GLU A 5 -41.17 56.38 -35.58
N SER A 6 -40.72 55.29 -36.23
CA SER A 6 -41.02 53.93 -35.75
C SER A 6 -40.12 52.89 -36.42
N SER A 7 -38.86 52.85 -36.01
CA SER A 7 -37.96 51.73 -36.29
C SER A 7 -38.01 50.76 -35.11
N LYS A 8 -38.74 49.66 -35.26
CA LYS A 8 -38.74 48.53 -34.31
C LYS A 8 -37.34 47.90 -34.29
N GLN A 9 -36.58 48.15 -33.22
CA GLN A 9 -35.43 47.33 -32.87
C GLN A 9 -35.94 45.97 -32.37
N PHE A 10 -35.70 44.93 -33.18
CA PHE A 10 -35.67 43.56 -32.70
C PHE A 10 -34.44 43.40 -31.81
N THR A 11 -34.62 43.39 -30.51
CA THR A 11 -33.62 42.85 -29.58
C THR A 11 -33.71 41.33 -29.64
N SER A 12 -32.83 40.71 -30.43
CA SER A 12 -32.53 39.29 -30.25
C SER A 12 -31.80 39.15 -28.91
N GLY A 13 -32.55 38.80 -27.87
CA GLY A 13 -31.96 38.32 -26.62
C GLY A 13 -31.27 36.99 -26.90
N SER A 14 -30.01 37.07 -27.31
CA SER A 14 -29.08 35.96 -27.19
C SER A 14 -28.81 35.82 -25.69
N THR A 15 -29.51 34.91 -25.03
CA THR A 15 -29.01 34.33 -23.78
C THR A 15 -27.66 33.73 -24.12
N GLU A 16 -26.59 34.44 -23.80
CA GLU A 16 -25.26 33.87 -23.68
C GLU A 16 -25.38 32.77 -22.62
N GLU A 17 -25.52 31.52 -23.07
CA GLU A 17 -25.25 30.36 -22.24
C GLU A 17 -23.81 30.52 -21.76
N GLU A 18 -23.62 30.75 -20.46
CA GLU A 18 -22.30 30.67 -19.83
C GLU A 18 -21.65 29.37 -20.31
N PRO A 19 -20.40 29.41 -20.83
CA PRO A 19 -19.74 28.19 -21.28
C PRO A 19 -19.68 27.25 -20.07
N GLN A 20 -20.42 26.14 -20.14
CA GLN A 20 -20.45 25.15 -19.06
C GLN A 20 -19.00 24.81 -18.72
N SER A 21 -18.60 25.17 -17.50
CA SER A 21 -17.25 24.96 -17.00
C SER A 21 -16.94 23.47 -17.11
N SER A 22 -16.02 23.12 -18.02
CA SER A 22 -15.66 21.73 -18.27
C SER A 22 -15.23 21.06 -16.96
N THR A 23 -15.75 19.87 -16.64
CA THR A 23 -15.35 19.02 -15.53
C THR A 23 -13.83 18.78 -15.52
N PHE A 24 -13.18 18.76 -16.68
CA PHE A 24 -11.73 18.68 -16.75
C PHE A 24 -11.03 19.89 -16.12
N SER A 25 -11.62 21.09 -16.18
CA SER A 25 -11.04 22.33 -15.64
C SER A 25 -10.87 22.33 -14.12
N GLN A 26 -11.53 21.39 -13.42
CA GLN A 26 -11.39 21.20 -11.97
C GLN A 26 -10.04 20.57 -11.56
N PHE A 27 -9.28 20.06 -12.54
CA PHE A 27 -8.01 19.35 -12.32
C PHE A 27 -6.81 20.16 -12.81
N SER A 28 -5.62 19.85 -12.30
CA SER A 28 -4.39 20.45 -12.85
C SER A 28 -4.15 20.01 -14.29
N GLU A 29 -3.41 20.81 -15.08
CA GLU A 29 -3.06 20.49 -16.48
C GLU A 29 -2.46 19.09 -16.66
N LYS A 30 -1.66 18.64 -15.68
CA LYS A 30 -1.08 17.29 -15.68
C LYS A 30 -2.16 16.22 -15.56
N THR A 31 -3.06 16.37 -14.60
CA THR A 31 -4.17 15.43 -14.38
C THR A 31 -5.15 15.48 -15.55
N GLN A 32 -5.46 16.67 -16.07
CA GLN A 32 -6.27 16.83 -17.28
C GLN A 32 -5.70 16.04 -18.46
N ARG A 33 -4.39 16.14 -18.72
CA ARG A 33 -3.74 15.37 -19.78
C ARG A 33 -3.94 13.87 -19.59
N TYR A 34 -3.69 13.36 -18.38
CA TYR A 34 -3.93 11.96 -18.04
C TYR A 34 -5.39 11.55 -18.28
N LEU A 35 -6.35 12.36 -17.83
CA LEU A 35 -7.77 12.07 -17.96
C LEU A 35 -8.21 12.08 -19.43
N ARG A 36 -7.72 13.03 -20.24
CA ARG A 36 -8.03 13.13 -21.68
C ARG A 36 -7.43 11.99 -22.49
N GLU A 37 -6.27 11.46 -22.10
CA GLU A 37 -5.71 10.24 -22.69
C GLU A 37 -6.55 8.99 -22.36
N ARG A 38 -7.23 9.00 -21.20
CA ARG A 38 -7.99 7.85 -20.69
C ARG A 38 -9.46 7.85 -21.12
N PHE A 39 -10.08 9.02 -21.20
CA PHE A 39 -11.51 9.20 -21.43
C PHE A 39 -11.74 10.02 -22.70
N LYS A 40 -12.55 9.47 -23.60
CA LYS A 40 -12.86 10.08 -24.89
C LYS A 40 -13.85 11.25 -24.78
N ASN A 41 -14.66 11.28 -23.72
CA ASN A 41 -15.67 12.30 -23.48
C ASN A 41 -15.76 12.66 -22.00
N GLU A 42 -16.33 13.83 -21.73
CA GLU A 42 -16.50 14.39 -20.38
C GLU A 42 -17.56 13.65 -19.56
N GLU A 43 -18.64 13.20 -20.21
CA GLU A 43 -19.71 12.41 -19.60
C GLU A 43 -19.19 11.15 -18.89
N THR A 44 -18.19 10.46 -19.46
CA THR A 44 -17.58 9.30 -18.79
C THR A 44 -16.84 9.71 -17.51
N LEU A 45 -16.15 10.86 -17.52
CA LEU A 45 -15.45 11.37 -16.35
C LEU A 45 -16.46 11.74 -15.25
N GLU A 46 -17.54 12.45 -15.61
CA GLU A 46 -18.61 12.84 -14.69
C GLU A 46 -19.31 11.62 -14.08
N LEU A 47 -19.62 10.61 -14.90
CA LEU A 47 -20.17 9.35 -14.42
C LEU A 47 -19.21 8.68 -13.42
N LYS A 48 -17.93 8.59 -13.75
CA LYS A 48 -16.92 7.98 -12.87
C LYS A 48 -16.76 8.73 -11.54
N LEU A 49 -16.81 10.06 -11.56
CA LEU A 49 -16.78 10.89 -10.35
C LEU A 49 -18.06 10.68 -9.52
N SER A 50 -19.22 10.62 -10.17
CA SER A 50 -20.51 10.34 -9.52
C SER A 50 -20.51 8.97 -8.85
N LEU A 51 -19.93 7.94 -9.48
CA LEU A 51 -19.79 6.61 -8.89
C LEU A 51 -18.88 6.60 -7.65
N LEU A 52 -17.88 7.48 -7.58
CA LEU A 52 -17.07 7.68 -6.37
C LEU A 52 -17.91 8.36 -5.27
N THR A 53 -18.70 9.38 -5.61
CA THR A 53 -19.64 10.01 -4.66
C THR A 53 -20.64 8.99 -4.11
N GLU A 54 -21.27 8.18 -4.97
CA GLU A 54 -22.19 7.11 -4.58
C GLU A 54 -21.53 6.05 -3.68
N ALA A 55 -20.22 5.81 -3.87
CA ALA A 55 -19.44 4.93 -3.02
C ALA A 55 -19.07 5.56 -1.65
N GLY A 56 -19.43 6.82 -1.41
CA GLY A 56 -19.24 7.53 -0.14
C GLY A 56 -18.01 8.44 -0.09
N PHE A 57 -17.30 8.65 -1.20
CA PHE A 57 -16.17 9.59 -1.24
C PHE A 57 -16.70 11.03 -1.33
N GLY A 58 -16.47 11.83 -0.28
CA GLY A 58 -17.02 13.19 -0.16
C GLY A 58 -16.41 14.23 -1.12
N ASP A 59 -15.19 14.01 -1.59
CA ASP A 59 -14.52 14.89 -2.58
C ASP A 59 -13.74 14.04 -3.60
N PRO A 60 -14.44 13.49 -4.61
CA PRO A 60 -13.81 12.68 -5.66
C PRO A 60 -12.78 13.47 -6.48
N THR A 61 -13.03 14.75 -6.77
CA THR A 61 -12.12 15.58 -7.58
C THR A 61 -10.76 15.70 -6.90
N SER A 62 -10.71 16.06 -5.62
CA SER A 62 -9.45 16.13 -4.86
C SER A 62 -8.79 14.76 -4.69
N LEU A 63 -9.56 13.68 -4.58
CA LEU A 63 -9.04 12.32 -4.54
C LEU A 63 -8.35 11.93 -5.86
N ILE A 64 -8.97 12.24 -7.00
CA ILE A 64 -8.43 11.95 -8.33
C ILE A 64 -7.23 12.85 -8.66
N GLU A 65 -7.24 14.11 -8.26
CA GLU A 65 -6.09 15.01 -8.44
C GLU A 65 -4.83 14.43 -7.76
N ARG A 66 -4.98 13.88 -6.56
CA ARG A 66 -3.88 13.22 -5.84
C ARG A 66 -3.56 11.84 -6.42
N PHE A 67 -4.56 11.09 -6.89
CA PHE A 67 -4.42 9.72 -7.35
C PHE A 67 -5.20 9.43 -8.65
N PRO A 68 -4.70 9.91 -9.80
CA PRO A 68 -5.47 9.88 -11.05
C PRO A 68 -5.89 8.48 -11.48
N ASN A 69 -5.08 7.46 -11.21
CA ASN A 69 -5.38 6.08 -11.60
C ASN A 69 -6.64 5.49 -10.95
N LEU A 70 -7.12 6.04 -9.83
CA LEU A 70 -8.30 5.53 -9.14
C LEU A 70 -9.56 5.65 -10.00
N ILE A 71 -9.67 6.71 -10.80
CA ILE A 71 -10.83 6.96 -11.69
C ILE A 71 -11.02 5.88 -12.76
N ALA A 72 -9.94 5.17 -13.11
CA ALA A 72 -9.97 4.12 -14.11
C ALA A 72 -10.50 2.79 -13.55
N LEU A 73 -10.65 2.66 -12.23
CA LEU A 73 -11.16 1.45 -11.60
C LEU A 73 -12.69 1.35 -11.74
N ASP A 74 -13.18 0.14 -11.60
CA ASP A 74 -14.59 -0.12 -11.32
C ASP A 74 -14.80 -0.03 -9.81
N ILE A 75 -15.09 1.18 -9.31
CA ILE A 75 -15.18 1.43 -7.88
C ILE A 75 -16.31 0.65 -7.22
N LYS A 76 -17.45 0.46 -7.90
CA LYS A 76 -18.58 -0.34 -7.38
C LYS A 76 -18.16 -1.78 -7.15
N ARG A 77 -17.47 -2.39 -8.12
CA ARG A 77 -16.93 -3.75 -7.95
C ARG A 77 -15.88 -3.81 -6.84
N VAL A 78 -14.92 -2.87 -6.82
CA VAL A 78 -13.86 -2.85 -5.80
C VAL A 78 -14.45 -2.75 -4.38
N VAL A 79 -15.38 -1.84 -4.17
CA VAL A 79 -16.06 -1.67 -2.87
C VAL A 79 -16.85 -2.93 -2.51
N GLY A 80 -17.61 -3.50 -3.44
CA GLY A 80 -18.36 -4.74 -3.22
C GLY A 80 -17.47 -5.92 -2.85
N ASP A 81 -16.36 -6.10 -3.56
CA ASP A 81 -15.39 -7.17 -3.32
C ASP A 81 -14.72 -7.05 -1.94
N LEU A 82 -14.32 -5.82 -1.56
CA LEU A 82 -13.68 -5.57 -0.27
C LEU A 82 -14.67 -5.69 0.89
N LYS A 83 -15.92 -5.19 0.75
CA LYS A 83 -17.00 -5.45 1.72
C LYS A 83 -17.24 -6.95 1.89
N GLY A 84 -17.29 -7.70 0.78
CA GLY A 84 -17.41 -9.16 0.80
C GLY A 84 -16.21 -9.88 1.42
N ALA A 85 -15.06 -9.21 1.58
CA ALA A 85 -13.90 -9.72 2.30
C ALA A 85 -13.87 -9.29 3.79
N GLY A 86 -14.84 -8.50 4.25
CA GLY A 86 -15.00 -8.09 5.64
C GLY A 86 -14.50 -6.68 5.98
N PHE A 87 -14.03 -5.91 4.99
CA PHE A 87 -13.58 -4.52 5.20
C PHE A 87 -14.79 -3.58 5.29
N ASN A 88 -14.83 -2.73 6.31
CA ASN A 88 -16.01 -1.90 6.61
C ASN A 88 -15.78 -0.40 6.32
N ASP A 89 -14.64 0.16 6.74
CA ASP A 89 -14.31 1.58 6.53
C ASP A 89 -13.46 1.79 5.27
N LEU A 90 -14.08 1.52 4.12
CA LEU A 90 -13.39 1.56 2.83
C LEU A 90 -13.08 2.97 2.34
N VAL A 91 -13.89 3.96 2.71
CA VAL A 91 -13.66 5.35 2.31
C VAL A 91 -12.37 5.84 2.96
N SER A 92 -12.24 5.70 4.28
CA SER A 92 -11.01 6.06 4.99
C SER A 92 -9.79 5.31 4.45
N LEU A 93 -9.90 3.98 4.33
CA LEU A 93 -8.81 3.12 3.85
C LEU A 93 -8.32 3.50 2.45
N ILE A 94 -9.23 3.77 1.50
CA ILE A 94 -8.87 4.10 0.12
C ILE A 94 -8.41 5.56 0.02
N THR A 95 -8.95 6.48 0.82
CA THR A 95 -8.47 7.87 0.85
C THR A 95 -7.04 7.96 1.38
N GLU A 96 -6.70 7.21 2.43
CA GLU A 96 -5.34 7.15 2.98
C GLU A 96 -4.38 6.31 2.13
N PHE A 97 -4.87 5.20 1.57
CA PHE A 97 -4.09 4.26 0.77
C PHE A 97 -4.77 3.90 -0.56
N PRO A 98 -4.82 4.80 -1.54
CA PRO A 98 -5.54 4.60 -2.81
C PRO A 98 -5.05 3.40 -3.63
N GLN A 99 -3.77 3.04 -3.50
CA GLN A 99 -3.21 1.83 -4.09
C GLN A 99 -3.90 0.55 -3.62
N PHE A 100 -4.55 0.58 -2.45
CA PHE A 100 -5.28 -0.55 -1.90
C PHE A 100 -6.43 -0.98 -2.83
N ALA A 101 -7.14 -0.01 -3.40
CA ALA A 101 -8.19 -0.24 -4.38
C ALA A 101 -7.69 -0.93 -5.67
N GLY A 102 -6.39 -0.79 -5.98
CA GLY A 102 -5.77 -1.39 -7.15
C GLY A 102 -5.37 -2.86 -6.98
N TYR A 103 -5.41 -3.42 -5.76
CA TYR A 103 -5.07 -4.82 -5.56
C TYR A 103 -6.19 -5.76 -6.04
N ASN A 104 -5.79 -6.85 -6.71
CA ASN A 104 -6.71 -7.92 -7.03
C ASN A 104 -7.30 -8.54 -5.75
N ILE A 105 -8.62 -8.75 -5.71
CA ILE A 105 -9.32 -9.30 -4.54
C ILE A 105 -8.80 -10.68 -4.12
N GLY A 106 -8.37 -11.52 -5.07
CA GLY A 106 -7.72 -12.80 -4.79
C GLY A 106 -6.42 -12.64 -4.00
N ARG A 107 -5.67 -11.55 -4.25
CA ARG A 107 -4.48 -11.21 -3.46
C ARG A 107 -4.85 -10.83 -2.04
N VAL A 108 -5.86 -9.97 -1.85
CA VAL A 108 -6.35 -9.57 -0.52
C VAL A 108 -6.77 -10.82 0.27
N ARG A 109 -7.65 -11.65 -0.31
CA ARG A 109 -8.13 -12.90 0.33
C ARG A 109 -7.00 -13.87 0.65
N LYS A 110 -5.99 -13.99 -0.22
CA LYS A 110 -4.79 -14.80 0.05
C LYS A 110 -4.04 -14.31 1.29
N TYR A 111 -3.90 -13.00 1.46
CA TYR A 111 -3.21 -12.42 2.63
C TYR A 111 -4.02 -12.60 3.91
N LEU A 112 -5.34 -12.37 3.87
CA LEU A 112 -6.22 -12.65 5.02
C LEU A 112 -6.10 -14.12 5.46
N ARG A 113 -6.11 -15.07 4.51
CA ARG A 113 -5.90 -16.49 4.80
C ARG A 113 -4.51 -16.76 5.38
N LEU A 114 -3.48 -16.11 4.83
CA LEU A 114 -2.11 -16.27 5.29
C LEU A 114 -1.94 -15.81 6.75
N VAL A 115 -2.54 -14.68 7.13
CA VAL A 115 -2.54 -14.20 8.52
C VAL A 115 -3.20 -15.25 9.43
N ARG A 116 -4.37 -15.79 9.05
CA ARG A 116 -5.04 -16.86 9.83
C ARG A 116 -4.18 -18.12 10.01
N VAL A 117 -3.55 -18.60 8.93
CA VAL A 117 -2.66 -19.77 9.00
C VAL A 117 -1.48 -19.48 9.92
N ILE A 118 -0.91 -18.29 9.83
CA ILE A 118 0.25 -17.91 10.63
C ILE A 118 -0.11 -17.72 12.09
N ASN A 119 -1.26 -17.14 12.41
CA ASN A 119 -1.79 -17.11 13.77
C ASN A 119 -1.79 -18.50 14.40
N LYS A 120 -2.29 -19.49 13.67
CA LYS A 120 -2.28 -20.89 14.13
C LYS A 120 -0.87 -21.46 14.30
N VAL A 121 0.02 -21.25 13.32
CA VAL A 121 1.38 -21.84 13.32
C VAL A 121 2.30 -21.20 14.35
N LEU A 122 2.14 -19.90 14.60
CA LEU A 122 3.02 -19.10 15.45
C LEU A 122 2.39 -18.73 16.79
N ASN A 123 1.17 -19.21 17.07
CA ASN A 123 0.37 -18.89 18.26
C ASN A 123 0.21 -17.37 18.45
N LEU A 124 -0.31 -16.71 17.41
CA LEU A 124 -0.64 -15.27 17.38
C LEU A 124 -2.17 -15.10 17.26
N ASP A 125 -2.67 -13.91 17.55
CA ASP A 125 -4.10 -13.60 17.66
C ASP A 125 -4.54 -12.39 16.81
N TYR A 126 -3.77 -12.01 15.79
CA TYR A 126 -4.11 -10.87 14.92
C TYR A 126 -5.46 -11.05 14.21
N GLU A 127 -6.35 -10.08 14.31
CA GLU A 127 -7.56 -10.05 13.47
C GLU A 127 -7.15 -9.73 12.02
N PRO A 128 -7.38 -10.63 11.04
CA PRO A 128 -6.81 -10.48 9.71
C PRO A 128 -7.20 -9.21 8.95
N VAL A 129 -8.43 -8.72 9.08
CA VAL A 129 -8.90 -7.53 8.36
C VAL A 129 -8.23 -6.29 8.93
N ALA A 130 -8.37 -6.04 10.22
CA ALA A 130 -7.73 -4.97 10.97
C ALA A 130 -6.21 -4.97 10.75
N PHE A 131 -5.59 -6.15 10.73
CA PHE A 131 -4.16 -6.26 10.48
C PHE A 131 -3.74 -5.75 9.09
N VAL A 132 -4.58 -5.96 8.08
CA VAL A 132 -4.37 -5.45 6.71
C VAL A 132 -4.76 -3.98 6.61
N GLU A 133 -5.83 -3.54 7.27
CA GLU A 133 -6.26 -2.12 7.32
C GLU A 133 -5.18 -1.24 7.96
N ASN A 134 -4.59 -1.69 9.07
CA ASN A 134 -3.52 -1.00 9.78
C ASN A 134 -2.19 -0.97 8.99
N PHE A 135 -1.97 -1.92 8.06
CA PHE A 135 -0.79 -1.92 7.20
C PHE A 135 -1.10 -2.41 5.78
N PRO A 136 -1.75 -1.59 4.94
CA PRO A 136 -2.18 -2.00 3.59
C PRO A 136 -1.00 -2.38 2.69
N ARG A 137 0.17 -1.82 2.98
CA ARG A 137 1.45 -2.16 2.33
C ARG A 137 1.86 -3.62 2.52
N LEU A 138 1.28 -4.38 3.45
CA LEU A 138 1.47 -5.84 3.52
C LEU A 138 1.19 -6.51 2.18
N LEU A 139 0.19 -6.00 1.46
CA LEU A 139 -0.17 -6.52 0.15
C LEU A 139 0.92 -6.27 -0.90
N SER A 140 1.93 -5.41 -0.70
CA SER A 140 3.05 -5.30 -1.62
C SER A 140 4.15 -6.33 -1.37
N PHE A 141 4.15 -6.98 -0.20
CA PHE A 141 5.23 -7.91 0.16
C PHE A 141 5.10 -9.20 -0.64
N SER A 142 6.18 -9.96 -0.75
CA SER A 142 6.11 -11.37 -1.10
C SER A 142 5.71 -12.20 0.13
N VAL A 143 5.24 -13.44 -0.11
CA VAL A 143 4.96 -14.38 0.99
C VAL A 143 6.20 -14.65 1.83
N ASP A 144 7.38 -14.68 1.20
CA ASP A 144 8.66 -14.90 1.91
C ASP A 144 9.05 -13.71 2.81
N GLU A 145 8.83 -12.47 2.36
CA GLU A 145 9.01 -11.26 3.20
C GLU A 145 8.08 -11.30 4.40
N LEU A 146 6.80 -11.59 4.16
CA LEU A 146 5.81 -11.65 5.23
C LEU A 146 6.14 -12.75 6.25
N LEU A 147 6.48 -13.95 5.79
CA LEU A 147 6.89 -15.05 6.66
C LEU A 147 8.16 -14.71 7.46
N PHE A 148 9.13 -14.02 6.84
CA PHE A 148 10.33 -13.57 7.54
C PHE A 148 9.96 -12.69 8.75
N PHE A 149 9.20 -11.62 8.53
CA PHE A 149 8.84 -10.70 9.62
C PHE A 149 7.94 -11.35 10.67
N LEU A 150 7.02 -12.21 10.28
CA LEU A 150 6.15 -12.91 11.24
C LEU A 150 6.93 -13.90 12.11
N ARG A 151 7.93 -14.60 11.55
CA ARG A 151 8.83 -15.44 12.35
C ARG A 151 9.63 -14.63 13.35
N VAL A 152 10.18 -13.48 12.94
CA VAL A 152 10.87 -12.55 13.84
C VAL A 152 9.93 -12.14 14.97
N SER A 153 8.69 -11.77 14.64
CA SER A 153 7.70 -11.29 15.60
C SER A 153 7.28 -12.35 16.60
N SER A 154 7.07 -13.58 16.15
CA SER A 154 6.75 -14.70 17.03
C SER A 154 7.91 -15.03 17.96
N HIS A 155 9.15 -15.06 17.45
CA HIS A 155 10.33 -15.38 18.26
C HIS A 155 10.55 -14.37 19.40
N TYR A 156 10.38 -13.09 19.11
CA TYR A 156 10.57 -12.01 20.07
C TYR A 156 9.27 -11.52 20.73
N ARG A 157 8.14 -12.17 20.45
CA ARG A 157 6.80 -11.84 20.97
C ARG A 157 6.44 -10.36 20.80
N PHE A 158 6.53 -9.86 19.57
CA PHE A 158 6.16 -8.46 19.29
C PHE A 158 4.66 -8.24 19.52
N SER A 159 4.32 -7.07 20.07
CA SER A 159 2.97 -6.52 19.91
C SER A 159 2.76 -6.08 18.46
N GLU A 160 1.51 -5.90 18.06
CA GLU A 160 1.13 -5.47 16.71
C GLU A 160 1.81 -4.13 16.31
N LYS A 161 1.80 -3.14 17.22
CA LYS A 161 2.49 -1.85 17.03
C LYS A 161 3.98 -2.03 16.74
N ASN A 162 4.60 -2.93 17.47
CA ASN A 162 6.02 -3.26 17.39
C ASN A 162 6.36 -3.98 16.07
N TYR A 163 5.49 -4.88 15.63
CA TYR A 163 5.58 -5.51 14.32
C TYR A 163 5.58 -4.48 13.18
N TYR A 164 4.65 -3.52 13.19
CA TYR A 164 4.57 -2.47 12.17
C TYR A 164 5.83 -1.62 12.07
N SER A 165 6.54 -1.40 13.18
CA SER A 165 7.81 -0.67 13.16
C SER A 165 8.89 -1.42 12.38
N VAL A 166 8.93 -2.75 12.46
CA VAL A 166 9.97 -3.57 11.84
C VAL A 166 9.73 -3.78 10.35
N LEU A 167 8.46 -3.86 9.94
CA LEU A 167 8.06 -4.04 8.53
C LEU A 167 8.56 -2.94 7.59
N LYS A 168 8.94 -1.79 8.13
CA LYS A 168 9.48 -0.68 7.34
C LYS A 168 10.91 -0.96 6.84
N PHE A 169 11.63 -1.88 7.48
CA PHE A 169 13.02 -2.16 7.17
C PHE A 169 13.18 -3.25 6.10
N ASN A 170 14.36 -3.27 5.48
CA ASN A 170 14.75 -4.36 4.60
C ASN A 170 15.00 -5.64 5.43
N PRO A 171 14.47 -6.82 5.04
CA PRO A 171 14.59 -8.04 5.84
C PRO A 171 16.04 -8.51 6.01
N PHE A 172 16.93 -8.22 5.06
CA PHE A 172 18.36 -8.52 5.17
C PHE A 172 19.02 -7.67 6.27
N LEU A 173 18.62 -6.40 6.44
CA LEU A 173 19.10 -5.56 7.54
C LEU A 173 18.65 -6.08 8.89
N VAL A 174 17.38 -6.47 8.99
CA VAL A 174 16.82 -7.02 10.23
C VAL A 174 17.52 -8.32 10.61
N PHE A 175 17.76 -9.21 9.64
CA PHE A 175 18.49 -10.44 9.89
C PHE A 175 19.94 -10.19 10.30
N GLY A 176 20.64 -9.30 9.59
CA GLY A 176 22.01 -8.90 9.96
C GLY A 176 22.08 -8.29 11.35
N ASP A 177 21.06 -7.56 11.80
CA ASP A 177 20.98 -7.06 13.17
C ASP A 177 20.79 -8.17 14.20
N ILE A 178 19.84 -9.07 13.96
CA ILE A 178 19.57 -10.23 14.81
C ILE A 178 20.82 -11.11 14.96
N LEU A 179 21.56 -11.34 13.87
CA LEU A 179 22.79 -12.13 13.89
C LEU A 179 23.84 -11.56 14.84
N ASN A 180 23.92 -10.24 14.95
CA ASN A 180 24.92 -9.55 15.78
C ASN A 180 24.41 -9.25 17.19
N ASN A 181 23.09 -9.16 17.38
CA ASN A 181 22.46 -8.70 18.61
C ASN A 181 21.21 -9.55 18.91
N PRO A 182 21.35 -10.73 19.51
CA PRO A 182 20.26 -11.71 19.64
C PRO A 182 19.19 -11.37 20.70
N THR A 183 19.07 -10.12 21.15
CA THR A 183 18.41 -9.78 22.43
C THR A 183 16.96 -9.26 22.30
N THR A 184 16.73 -8.02 21.84
CA THR A 184 15.37 -7.41 21.88
C THR A 184 15.04 -6.49 20.70
N LEU A 185 13.73 -6.32 20.45
CA LEU A 185 13.16 -5.49 19.41
C LEU A 185 13.64 -4.04 19.40
N HIS A 186 13.62 -3.37 20.57
CA HIS A 186 13.95 -1.95 20.67
C HIS A 186 15.38 -1.67 20.17
N GLY A 187 16.26 -2.67 20.33
CA GLY A 187 17.58 -2.66 19.74
C GLY A 187 17.55 -2.69 18.21
N ILE A 188 16.72 -3.54 17.60
CA ILE A 188 16.70 -3.78 16.14
C ILE A 188 16.38 -2.49 15.38
N THR A 189 15.25 -1.86 15.70
CA THR A 189 14.81 -0.66 14.96
C THR A 189 15.79 0.50 15.19
N THR A 190 16.23 0.71 16.43
CA THR A 190 17.13 1.81 16.80
C THR A 190 18.48 1.68 16.12
N ARG A 191 19.07 0.48 16.11
CA ARG A 191 20.37 0.24 15.47
C ARG A 191 20.29 0.40 13.95
N ILE A 192 19.24 -0.11 13.31
CA ILE A 192 19.10 0.02 11.84
C ILE A 192 18.87 1.47 11.43
N VAL A 193 18.10 2.25 12.19
CA VAL A 193 17.85 3.68 11.89
C VAL A 193 19.16 4.48 11.93
N ARG A 194 20.03 4.20 12.90
CA ARG A 194 21.32 4.89 13.07
C ARG A 194 22.33 4.65 11.94
N LEU A 195 22.14 3.60 11.12
CA LEU A 195 23.01 3.34 9.98
C LEU A 195 22.78 4.37 8.86
N SER A 196 23.88 4.87 8.31
CA SER A 196 23.92 5.62 7.06
C SER A 196 23.41 4.77 5.88
N LYS A 197 23.13 5.43 4.76
CA LYS A 197 22.69 4.74 3.54
C LYS A 197 23.76 3.76 3.04
N ALA A 198 25.04 4.13 3.11
CA ALA A 198 26.16 3.28 2.69
C ALA A 198 26.27 2.03 3.56
N GLU A 199 26.24 2.20 4.89
CA GLU A 199 26.29 1.07 5.84
C GLU A 199 25.11 0.12 5.67
N LYS A 200 23.91 0.64 5.36
CA LYS A 200 22.74 -0.20 5.08
C LYS A 200 22.97 -1.06 3.84
N LEU A 201 23.49 -0.49 2.75
CA LEU A 201 23.77 -1.23 1.52
C LEU A 201 24.85 -2.29 1.75
N GLU A 202 25.95 -1.91 2.41
CA GLU A 202 27.03 -2.83 2.73
C GLU A 202 26.53 -4.01 3.55
N ARG A 203 25.74 -3.76 4.61
CA ARG A 203 25.21 -4.82 5.46
C ARG A 203 24.24 -5.75 4.73
N ILE A 204 23.46 -5.23 3.78
CA ILE A 204 22.60 -6.06 2.93
C ILE A 204 23.47 -7.02 2.09
N GLU A 205 24.52 -6.52 1.46
CA GLU A 205 25.41 -7.34 0.62
C GLU A 205 26.21 -8.35 1.45
N GLN A 206 26.71 -7.96 2.63
CA GLN A 206 27.36 -8.89 3.57
C GLN A 206 26.42 -10.04 3.97
N VAL A 207 25.16 -9.74 4.29
CA VAL A 207 24.19 -10.78 4.62
C VAL A 207 23.94 -11.69 3.42
N LYS A 208 23.74 -11.14 2.21
CA LYS A 208 23.54 -11.94 1.01
C LYS A 208 24.72 -12.89 0.74
N ALA A 209 25.95 -12.39 0.87
CA ALA A 209 27.17 -13.18 0.71
C ALA A 209 27.31 -14.28 1.77
N LEU A 210 26.79 -14.06 2.98
CA LEU A 210 26.79 -15.04 4.06
C LEU A 210 25.75 -16.15 3.86
N LEU A 211 24.62 -15.88 3.21
CA LEU A 211 23.48 -16.82 3.13
C LEU A 211 23.84 -18.23 2.60
N PRO A 212 24.70 -18.41 1.58
CA PRO A 212 25.12 -19.74 1.13
C PRO A 212 25.80 -20.56 2.25
N GLY A 213 26.67 -19.94 3.05
CA GLY A 213 27.44 -20.57 4.12
C GLY A 213 26.88 -20.37 5.53
N ILE A 214 25.60 -20.01 5.67
CA ILE A 214 25.02 -19.65 6.98
C ILE A 214 25.08 -20.81 7.97
N ASP A 215 24.97 -22.06 7.54
CA ASP A 215 24.92 -23.21 8.44
C ASP A 215 26.26 -23.42 9.14
N ASP A 216 27.37 -23.37 8.40
CA ASP A 216 28.73 -23.41 8.95
C ASP A 216 29.01 -22.21 9.86
N PHE A 217 28.56 -21.02 9.45
CA PHE A 217 28.67 -19.83 10.28
C PHE A 217 27.95 -20.00 11.62
N LEU A 218 26.72 -20.51 11.60
CA LEU A 218 25.92 -20.72 12.81
C LEU A 218 26.51 -21.81 13.70
N GLU A 219 27.14 -22.85 13.14
CA GLU A 219 27.77 -23.88 13.96
C GLU A 219 28.97 -23.36 14.76
N ARG A 220 29.71 -22.41 14.21
CA ARG A 220 30.82 -21.73 14.91
C ARG A 220 30.36 -20.74 15.98
N LYS A 221 29.07 -20.39 16.03
CA LYS A 221 28.52 -19.46 17.01
C LYS A 221 28.01 -20.19 18.26
N ASN A 222 28.28 -19.60 19.42
CA ASN A 222 27.76 -20.06 20.71
C ASN A 222 26.29 -19.63 20.91
N TYR A 223 25.41 -20.06 19.98
CA TYR A 223 23.97 -19.84 20.06
C TYR A 223 23.27 -21.10 20.55
N THR A 224 22.15 -20.93 21.25
CA THR A 224 21.31 -22.06 21.64
C THR A 224 20.79 -22.80 20.39
N PRO A 225 20.58 -24.12 20.45
CA PRO A 225 20.03 -24.89 19.33
C PRO A 225 18.70 -24.32 18.80
N ALA A 226 17.86 -23.81 19.70
CA ALA A 226 16.61 -23.14 19.36
C ALA A 226 16.83 -21.87 18.53
N HIS A 227 17.79 -21.03 18.94
CA HIS A 227 18.10 -19.80 18.20
C HIS A 227 18.78 -20.10 16.85
N LYS A 228 19.68 -21.10 16.77
CA LYS A 228 20.24 -21.57 15.48
C LYS A 228 19.12 -22.01 14.53
N THR A 229 18.16 -22.80 15.00
CA THR A 229 17.00 -23.24 14.21
C THR A 229 16.15 -22.08 13.72
N PHE A 230 15.93 -21.08 14.58
CA PHE A 230 15.24 -19.85 14.21
C PHE A 230 15.97 -19.10 13.08
N LEU A 231 17.28 -18.88 13.22
CA LEU A 231 18.10 -18.19 12.21
C LEU A 231 18.14 -18.93 10.88
N ARG A 232 18.21 -20.27 10.89
CA ARG A 232 18.11 -21.09 9.66
C ARG A 232 16.80 -20.89 8.92
N ARG A 233 15.69 -20.83 9.65
CA ARG A 233 14.36 -20.59 9.05
C ARG A 233 14.30 -19.20 8.41
N LEU A 234 14.84 -18.18 9.08
CA LEU A 234 14.95 -16.83 8.51
C LEU A 234 15.84 -16.80 7.27
N ALA A 235 17.02 -17.43 7.33
CA ALA A 235 17.94 -17.51 6.20
C ALA A 235 17.31 -18.21 4.99
N ALA A 236 16.52 -19.27 5.20
CA ALA A 236 15.78 -19.93 4.13
C ALA A 236 14.76 -19.01 3.44
N ASN A 237 14.07 -18.14 4.20
CA ASN A 237 13.22 -17.09 3.61
C ASN A 237 14.06 -16.09 2.80
N LEU A 238 15.18 -15.61 3.35
CA LEU A 238 16.05 -14.64 2.67
C LEU A 238 16.69 -15.19 1.38
N ARG A 239 17.09 -16.47 1.35
CA ARG A 239 17.61 -17.12 0.13
C ARG A 239 16.58 -17.09 -1.00
N ARG A 240 15.31 -17.40 -0.70
CA ARG A 240 14.22 -17.31 -1.68
C ARG A 240 13.92 -15.88 -2.12
N LEU A 241 14.14 -14.90 -1.23
CA LEU A 241 14.02 -13.48 -1.59
C LEU A 241 15.16 -13.01 -2.49
N ALA A 242 16.39 -13.44 -2.20
CA ALA A 242 17.56 -13.11 -3.00
C ALA A 242 17.47 -13.71 -4.41
N ALA A 243 16.89 -14.91 -4.58
CA ALA A 243 16.74 -15.56 -5.88
C ALA A 243 15.65 -14.95 -6.78
N LYS A 244 14.80 -14.07 -6.26
CA LYS A 244 13.65 -13.46 -6.98
C LYS A 244 13.92 -12.03 -7.47
N ARG A 245 15.07 -11.45 -7.12
CA ARG A 245 15.46 -10.07 -7.43
C ARG A 245 16.75 -10.07 -8.23
#